data_AF-A0A498G6R3-F1
#
_entry.id   AF-A0A498G6R3-F1
#
_cell.length_a   1.000
_cell.length_b   1.000
_cell.length_c   1.000
_cell.angle_alpha   90.00
_cell.angle_beta   90.00
_cell.angle_gamma   90.00
#
_symmetry.space_group_name_H-M   'P 1'
#
loop_
_entity.id
_entity.type
_entity.pdbx_description
1 polymer ?
#
loop_
_entity_poly.entity_id
_entity_poly.type
_entity_poly.pdbx_seq_one_letter_code
_entity_poly.pdbx_strand_id
1 'polypeptide(L)' 'MLLRAAALALGIAELLAPRRITDFWVGLATRGEAEVKSWVYTVARIEGALLVLWALKGLTSRSTDTDTPSES' A
#
# COMPACT_ATOMS: atom_id res chain seq x y z
N MET A 1 5.39 -7.63 11.36
CA MET A 1 5.36 -8.26 10.02
C MET A 1 4.00 -8.08 9.36
N LEU A 2 2.90 -8.48 10.02
CA LEU A 2 1.52 -8.41 9.49
C LEU A 2 1.13 -7.04 8.91
N LEU A 3 1.38 -5.95 9.65
CA LEU A 3 1.09 -4.59 9.17
C LEU A 3 1.80 -4.24 7.85
N ARG A 4 3.07 -4.65 7.70
CA ARG A 4 3.85 -4.41 6.48
C ARG A 4 3.38 -5.28 5.32
N ALA A 5 3.01 -6.53 5.59
CA ALA A 5 2.44 -7.42 4.60
C ALA A 5 1.07 -6.90 4.10
N ALA A 6 0.23 -6.42 5.02
CA ALA A 6 -1.04 -5.78 4.69
C ALA A 6 -0.82 -4.50 3.88
N ALA A 7 0.11 -3.63 4.28
CA ALA A 7 0.47 -2.42 3.53
C ALA A 7 1.01 -2.73 2.13
N LEU A 8 1.84 -3.77 1.99
CA LEU A 8 2.34 -4.22 0.68
C LEU A 8 1.20 -4.71 -0.22
N ALA A 9 0.31 -5.55 0.30
CA ALA A 9 -0.82 -6.08 -0.44
C ALA A 9 -1.78 -4.95 -0.87
N LEU A 10 -2.10 -4.03 0.05
CA LEU A 10 -2.96 -2.88 -0.24
C LEU A 10 -2.32 -1.96 -1.27
N GLY A 11 -1.03 -1.65 -1.10
CA GLY A 11 -0.31 -0.77 -2.02
C GLY A 11 -0.17 -1.33 -3.44
N ILE A 12 0.06 -2.65 -3.59
CA ILE A 12 0.02 -3.33 -4.89
C ILE A 12 -1.38 -3.21 -5.50
N ALA A 13 -2.41 -3.51 -4.71
CA ALA A 13 -3.78 -3.48 -5.18
C ALA A 13 -4.20 -2.08 -5.66
N GLU A 14 -3.87 -1.02 -4.92
CA GLU A 14 -4.13 0.38 -5.30
C GLU A 14 -3.33 0.83 -6.52
N LEU A 15 -2.10 0.35 -6.67
CA LEU A 15 -1.26 0.68 -7.83
C LEU A 15 -1.82 0.09 -9.13
N LEU A 16 -2.24 -1.18 -9.08
CA LEU A 16 -2.73 -1.93 -10.25
C LEU A 16 -4.20 -1.63 -10.57
N ALA A 17 -5.04 -1.51 -9.55
CA ALA A 17 -6.49 -1.40 -9.70
C ALA A 17 -7.09 -0.25 -8.87
N PRO A 18 -6.61 1.00 -9.03
CA PRO A 18 -7.04 2.13 -8.21
C PRO A 18 -8.56 2.37 -8.31
N ARG A 19 -9.12 2.29 -9.52
CA ARG A 19 -10.57 2.50 -9.73
C ARG A 19 -11.42 1.49 -8.98
N ARG A 20 -11.09 0.20 -9.07
CA ARG A 20 -11.85 -0.88 -8.40
C ARG A 20 -11.84 -0.71 -6.89
N ILE A 21 -10.73 -0.30 -6.30
CA ILE A 21 -10.58 -0.15 -4.85
C ILE A 21 -11.27 1.11 -4.37
N THR A 22 -11.00 2.25 -5.01
CA THR A 22 -11.63 3.51 -4.64
C THR A 22 -13.15 3.44 -4.80
N ASP A 23 -13.65 2.88 -5.92
CA ASP A 23 -15.09 2.76 -6.17
C ASP A 23 -15.75 1.82 -5.15
N PHE A 24 -15.08 0.73 -4.75
CA PHE A 24 -15.56 -0.18 -3.71
C PHE A 24 -15.70 0.53 -2.36
N TRP A 25 -14.66 1.24 -1.92
CA TRP A 25 -14.68 1.96 -0.64
C TRP A 25 -15.68 3.10 -0.63
N VAL A 26 -15.82 3.82 -1.74
CA VAL A 26 -16.80 4.90 -1.86
C VAL A 26 -18.22 4.34 -1.90
N GLY A 27 -18.47 3.23 -2.60
CA GLY A 27 -19.76 2.53 -2.56
C GLY A 27 -20.09 1.92 -1.20
N LEU A 28 -19.08 1.58 -0.39
CA LEU A 28 -19.27 1.09 0.97
C LEU A 28 -19.53 2.23 1.97
N ALA A 29 -18.78 3.33 1.84
CA ALA A 29 -18.85 4.47 2.74
C ALA A 29 -20.03 5.41 2.43
N THR A 30 -20.56 5.36 1.21
CA THR A 30 -21.61 6.26 0.75
C THR A 30 -22.77 5.44 0.18
N ARG A 31 -24.01 5.94 0.30
CA ARG A 31 -25.19 5.31 -0.31
C ARG A 31 -25.32 5.62 -1.81
N GLY A 32 -24.20 5.73 -2.52
CA GLY A 32 -24.17 6.04 -3.96
C GLY A 32 -24.34 7.53 -4.31
N GLU A 33 -24.26 8.44 -3.34
CA GLU A 33 -24.39 9.88 -3.57
C GLU A 33 -23.04 10.59 -3.85
N ALA A 34 -21.92 9.87 -3.77
CA ALA A 34 -20.59 10.44 -3.96
C ALA A 34 -20.00 10.06 -5.31
N GLU A 35 -19.70 11.08 -6.13
CA GLU A 35 -18.93 10.90 -7.35
C GLU A 35 -17.43 11.04 -7.09
N VAL A 36 -16.66 10.01 -7.48
CA VAL A 36 -15.21 10.01 -7.36
C VAL A 36 -14.58 10.81 -8.49
N LYS A 37 -14.00 11.95 -8.14
CA LYS A 37 -13.33 12.83 -9.10
C LYS A 37 -12.08 12.15 -9.66
N SER A 38 -11.80 12.34 -10.95
CA SER A 38 -10.77 11.57 -11.68
C SER A 38 -9.34 11.65 -11.11
N TRP A 39 -8.97 12.75 -10.45
CA TRP A 39 -7.66 12.91 -9.80
C TRP A 39 -7.48 11.99 -8.57
N VAL A 40 -8.56 11.53 -7.95
CA VAL A 40 -8.51 10.64 -6.77
C VAL A 40 -7.84 9.32 -7.13
N TYR A 41 -8.09 8.78 -8.33
CA TYR A 41 -7.43 7.57 -8.79
C TYR A 41 -5.91 7.76 -8.99
N THR A 42 -5.47 8.96 -9.34
CA THR A 42 -4.05 9.30 -9.44
C THR A 42 -3.42 9.35 -8.06
N VAL A 43 -4.11 9.95 -7.08
CA VAL A 43 -3.63 9.98 -5.68
C VAL A 43 -3.56 8.57 -5.11
N ALA A 44 -4.58 7.73 -5.32
CA ALA A 44 -4.57 6.32 -4.89
C ALA A 44 -3.39 5.53 -5.49
N ARG A 45 -3.02 5.79 -6.75
CA ARG A 45 -1.81 5.18 -7.35
C ARG A 45 -0.52 5.63 -6.65
N ILE A 46 -0.41 6.92 -6.32
CA ILE A 46 0.76 7.47 -5.63
C ILE A 46 0.84 6.88 -4.23
N GLU A 47 -0.28 6.85 -3.51
CA GLU A 47 -0.37 6.23 -2.18
C GLU A 47 0.04 4.76 -2.21
N GLY A 48 -0.49 3.98 -3.15
CA GLY A 48 -0.12 2.59 -3.32
C GLY A 48 1.38 2.39 -3.59
N ALA A 49 1.98 3.25 -4.43
CA ALA A 49 3.42 3.23 -4.66
C ALA A 49 4.24 3.53 -3.38
N LEU A 50 3.81 4.52 -2.58
CA LEU A 50 4.46 4.86 -1.31
C LEU A 50 4.38 3.71 -0.30
N LEU A 51 3.22 3.05 -0.19
CA LEU A 51 3.02 1.89 0.67
C LEU A 51 3.93 0.72 0.27
N VAL A 52 4.04 0.44 -1.02
CA VAL A 52 4.94 -0.61 -1.54
C VAL A 52 6.39 -0.29 -1.21
N LEU A 53 6.85 0.93 -1.50
CA LEU A 53 8.23 1.35 -1.22
C LEU A 53 8.56 1.30 0.28
N TRP A 54 7.64 1.73 1.13
CA TRP A 54 7.81 1.68 2.58
C TRP A 54 7.89 0.24 3.09
N ALA A 55 7.01 -0.64 2.61
CA ALA A 55 7.00 -2.05 2.99
C ALA A 55 8.30 -2.76 2.54
N LEU A 56 8.77 -2.50 1.32
CA LEU A 56 10.03 -3.04 0.80
C LEU A 56 11.25 -2.54 1.57
N LYS A 57 11.32 -1.23 1.90
CA LYS A 57 12.42 -0.69 2.72
C LYS A 57 12.52 -1.40 4.07
N GLY A 58 11.37 -1.67 4.70
CA GLY A 58 11.32 -2.38 5.97
C GLY A 58 11.73 -3.86 5.88
N LEU A 59 11.64 -4.48 4.70
CA LEU A 59 12.13 -5.83 4.45
C LEU A 59 13.66 -5.82 4.29
N THR A 60 14.20 -4.92 3.47
CA THR A 60 15.64 -4.79 3.23
C THR A 60 16.40 -4.47 4.52
N SER A 61 15.89 -3.57 5.37
CA SER A 61 16.53 -3.24 6.65
C SER A 61 16.59 -4.41 7.64
N ARG A 62 15.74 -5.44 7.47
CA ARG A 62 15.80 -6.64 8.31
C ARG A 62 16.89 -7.61 7.86
N SER A 63 17.17 -7.67 6.57
CA SER A 63 18.21 -8.55 6.04
C SER A 63 19.60 -8.19 6.58
N THR A 64 19.86 -6.90 6.80
CA THR A 64 21.14 -6.39 7.33
C THR A 64 21.40 -6.68 8.81
N ASP A 65 20.37 -6.94 9.64
CA ASP A 65 20.55 -7.27 11.06
C ASP A 65 21.02 -8.72 11.28
N THR A 66 20.87 -9.59 10.28
CA THR A 66 21.18 -11.03 10.39
C THR A 66 22.64 -11.39 10.13
N ASP A 67 23.45 -10.46 9.62
CA ASP A 67 24.83 -10.71 9.19
C ASP A 67 25.89 -10.14 10.15
N THR A 68 25.59 -9.93 11.43
CA THR A 68 26.64 -9.66 12.43
C THR A 68 27.12 -10.99 13.00
N PRO A 69 28.31 -11.51 12.63
CA PRO A 69 28.88 -12.64 13.35
C PRO A 69 29.19 -12.15 14.75
N SER A 70 28.64 -12.82 15.76
CA SER A 70 29.03 -12.61 17.14
C SER A 70 30.48 -13.06 17.28
N GLU A 71 31.44 -12.14 17.08
CA GLU A 71 32.83 -12.39 17.42
C GLU A 71 32.92 -12.60 18.94
N SER A 72 33.36 -13.79 19.31
CA SER A 72 33.64 -14.25 20.67
C SER A 72 35.14 -14.43 20.86
#